data_AF-A0A7S0ZLT5-F1
#
_entry.id   AF-A0A7S0ZLT5-F1
#
_cell.length_a   1.000
_cell.length_b   1.000
_cell.length_c   1.000
_cell.angle_alpha   90.00
_cell.angle_beta   90.00
_cell.angle_gamma   90.00
#
_symmetry.space_group_name_H-M   'P 1'
#
loop_
_entity.id
_entity.type
_entity.pdbx_description
1 polymer ?
#
loop_
_entity_poly.entity_id
_entity_poly.type
_entity_poly.pdbx_seq_one_letter_code
_entity_poly.pdbx_strand_id
1 'polypeptide(L)'
;ANLAVQCLFCWVVSTLPDEFNDFKEETVDFFGIWRSTALESTLKQICSLSEVAPSTDYHAWIALQDASNYSRPMLAFAKNGPVLCTIVLIVWSLNISKVVKTCLDFVWSIHHQCDKDSHELVLHVNLQRISVERVPRHRLVWAYVLGWIQVMISAWLLV
;
A
#
# COMPACT_ATOMS: atom_id res chain seq x y z
N ALA A 1 -8.27 -1.67 10.61
CA ALA A 1 -8.86 -1.22 9.35
C ALA A 1 -9.60 -2.40 8.71
N ASN A 2 -10.80 -2.18 8.15
CA ASN A 2 -11.56 -3.25 7.51
C ASN A 2 -10.98 -3.53 6.11
N LEU A 3 -10.03 -4.47 6.02
CA LEU A 3 -9.47 -4.92 4.74
C LEU A 3 -10.58 -5.34 3.75
N ALA A 4 -11.64 -5.95 4.26
CA ALA A 4 -12.83 -6.28 3.47
C ALA A 4 -13.49 -5.03 2.83
N VAL A 5 -13.52 -3.90 3.55
CA VAL A 5 -14.08 -2.64 3.03
C VAL A 5 -13.13 -2.01 2.01
N GLN A 6 -11.82 -2.06 2.22
CA GLN A 6 -10.83 -1.58 1.24
C GLN A 6 -10.86 -2.41 -0.05
N CYS A 7 -10.94 -3.74 0.05
CA CYS A 7 -11.09 -4.62 -1.11
C CYS A 7 -12.43 -4.38 -1.83
N LEU A 8 -13.53 -4.21 -1.08
CA LEU A 8 -14.83 -3.90 -1.65
C LEU A 8 -14.84 -2.52 -2.34
N PHE A 9 -14.15 -1.53 -1.78
CA PHE A 9 -13.98 -0.24 -2.42
C PHE A 9 -13.18 -0.34 -3.72
N CYS A 10 -12.04 -1.06 -3.72
CA CYS A 10 -11.27 -1.34 -4.95
C CYS A 10 -12.11 -2.06 -6.01
N TRP A 11 -13.02 -2.96 -5.60
CA TRP A 11 -13.94 -3.63 -6.49
C TRP A 11 -14.97 -2.66 -7.10
N VAL A 12 -15.66 -1.88 -6.28
CA VAL A 12 -16.66 -0.89 -6.73
C VAL A 12 -16.03 0.14 -7.68
N VAL A 13 -14.84 0.65 -7.36
CA VAL A 13 -14.14 1.61 -8.22
C VAL A 13 -13.83 1.02 -9.60
N SER A 14 -13.56 -0.28 -9.68
CA SER A 14 -13.28 -0.93 -10.97
C SER A 14 -14.50 -1.20 -11.84
N THR A 15 -15.72 -1.15 -11.28
CA THR A 15 -16.97 -1.35 -12.03
C THR A 15 -17.56 -0.03 -12.54
N LEU A 16 -17.23 1.11 -11.90
CA LEU A 16 -17.68 2.44 -12.33
C LEU A 16 -17.39 2.74 -13.82
N PRO A 17 -16.19 2.46 -14.38
CA PRO A 17 -15.89 2.66 -15.81
C PRO A 17 -16.87 1.98 -16.78
N ASP A 18 -17.37 0.80 -16.42
CA ASP A 18 -18.27 0.02 -17.29
C ASP A 18 -19.68 0.62 -17.28
N GLU A 19 -20.13 1.15 -16.14
CA GLU A 19 -21.46 1.76 -16.01
C GLU A 19 -21.57 3.07 -16.80
N PHE A 20 -20.50 3.87 -16.83
CA PHE A 20 -20.49 5.16 -17.53
C PHE A 20 -20.04 5.08 -18.99
N ASN A 21 -19.58 3.92 -19.48
CA ASN A 21 -19.04 3.75 -20.84
C ASN A 21 -17.83 4.67 -21.16
N ASP A 22 -17.17 5.21 -20.12
CA ASP A 22 -16.16 6.27 -20.26
C ASP A 22 -14.83 5.76 -20.86
N PHE A 23 -14.60 4.44 -20.86
CA PHE A 23 -13.31 3.84 -21.22
C PHE A 23 -13.47 2.69 -22.22
N LYS A 24 -14.12 2.93 -23.37
CA LYS A 24 -14.14 1.94 -24.45
C LYS A 24 -12.74 1.76 -25.02
N GLU A 25 -12.21 0.55 -24.91
CA GLU A 25 -10.90 0.17 -25.44
C GLU A 25 -10.74 0.54 -26.92
N GLU A 26 -11.82 0.42 -27.71
CA GLU A 26 -11.88 0.83 -29.11
C GLU A 26 -11.56 2.33 -29.32
N THR A 27 -11.98 3.19 -28.38
CA THR A 27 -11.71 4.64 -28.46
C THR A 27 -10.26 4.94 -28.12
N VAL A 28 -9.68 4.17 -27.19
CA VAL A 28 -8.26 4.25 -26.84
C VAL A 28 -7.38 3.74 -27.99
N ASP A 29 -7.74 2.63 -28.61
CA ASP A 29 -6.98 2.12 -29.76
C ASP A 29 -7.11 3.04 -30.97
N PHE A 30 -8.30 3.55 -31.25
CA PHE A 30 -8.55 4.48 -32.36
C PHE A 30 -7.73 5.77 -32.22
N PHE A 31 -7.71 6.40 -31.04
CA PHE A 31 -6.96 7.63 -30.83
C PHE A 31 -5.44 7.38 -30.83
N GLY A 32 -4.98 6.22 -30.36
CA GLY A 32 -3.58 5.79 -30.50
C GLY A 32 -3.14 5.68 -31.97
N ILE A 33 -3.96 5.03 -32.81
CA ILE A 33 -3.71 4.89 -34.24
C ILE A 33 -3.75 6.25 -34.94
N TRP A 34 -4.78 7.06 -34.70
CA TRP A 34 -4.89 8.41 -35.24
C TRP A 34 -3.66 9.25 -34.89
N ARG A 35 -3.19 9.20 -33.63
CA ARG A 35 -2.00 9.93 -33.20
C ARG A 35 -0.75 9.48 -33.97
N SER A 36 -0.53 8.17 -34.08
CA SER A 36 0.65 7.63 -34.78
C SER A 36 0.68 7.99 -36.27
N THR A 37 -0.48 8.31 -36.84
CA THR A 37 -0.65 8.65 -38.26
C THR A 37 -0.80 10.15 -38.52
N ALA A 38 -1.07 10.95 -37.48
CA ALA A 38 -1.23 12.40 -37.57
C ALA A 38 0.11 13.12 -37.77
N LEU A 39 0.11 14.17 -38.60
CA LEU A 39 1.27 15.05 -38.74
C LEU A 39 1.51 15.87 -37.47
N GLU A 40 2.79 16.13 -37.17
CA GLU A 40 3.21 16.89 -36.00
C GLU A 40 2.61 18.31 -35.95
N SER A 41 2.39 18.93 -37.11
CA SER A 41 1.72 20.24 -37.24
C SER A 41 0.26 20.19 -36.79
N THR A 42 -0.47 19.13 -37.15
CA THR A 42 -1.86 18.90 -36.75
C THR A 42 -1.97 18.66 -35.24
N LEU A 43 -1.03 17.89 -34.67
CA LEU A 43 -0.97 17.66 -33.23
C LEU A 43 -0.77 18.97 -32.45
N LYS A 44 0.20 19.81 -32.88
CA LYS A 44 0.46 21.12 -32.26
C LYS A 44 -0.75 22.05 -32.35
N GLN A 45 -1.45 22.04 -33.48
CA GLN A 45 -2.64 22.87 -33.68
C GLN A 45 -3.79 22.44 -32.76
N ILE A 46 -4.05 21.14 -32.63
CA ILE A 46 -5.10 20.63 -31.73
C ILE A 46 -4.78 20.94 -30.27
N CYS A 47 -3.53 20.76 -29.84
CA CYS A 47 -3.09 21.14 -28.49
C CYS A 47 -3.19 22.65 -28.21
N SER A 48 -3.08 23.50 -29.24
CA SER A 48 -3.28 24.95 -29.10
C SER A 48 -4.74 25.40 -29.09
N LEU A 49 -5.67 24.55 -29.53
CA LEU A 49 -7.10 24.88 -29.67
C LEU A 49 -7.93 24.59 -28.42
N SER A 50 -7.48 23.71 -27.52
CA SER A 50 -8.27 23.34 -26.35
C SER A 50 -7.87 24.16 -25.11
N GLU A 51 -8.65 25.19 -24.81
CA GLU A 51 -8.64 25.87 -23.49
C GLU A 51 -9.04 24.92 -22.33
N VAL A 52 -9.56 23.73 -22.64
CA VAL A 52 -10.11 22.75 -21.69
C VAL A 52 -9.20 21.54 -21.46
N ALA A 53 -8.20 21.28 -22.33
CA ALA A 53 -7.18 20.27 -22.06
C ALA A 53 -5.86 20.99 -21.74
N PRO A 54 -5.62 21.33 -20.47
CA PRO A 54 -4.42 22.03 -20.06
C PRO A 54 -3.29 21.01 -20.07
N SER A 55 -2.66 20.82 -21.22
CA SER A 55 -1.21 20.66 -21.34
C SER A 55 -0.85 20.01 -22.67
N THR A 56 0.31 20.42 -23.16
CA THR A 56 1.18 19.66 -24.06
C THR A 56 1.61 18.30 -23.48
N ASP A 57 1.25 18.02 -22.23
CA ASP A 57 1.59 16.78 -21.56
C ASP A 57 0.52 15.73 -21.84
N TYR A 58 0.99 14.71 -22.57
CA TYR A 58 0.30 13.47 -22.87
C TYR A 58 -0.14 12.66 -21.63
N HIS A 59 -0.05 13.23 -20.43
CA HIS A 59 -0.45 12.64 -19.16
C HIS A 59 -1.92 12.25 -19.11
N ALA A 60 -2.82 13.00 -19.74
CA ALA A 60 -4.25 12.62 -19.79
C ALA A 60 -4.47 11.34 -20.63
N TRP A 61 -3.75 11.21 -21.74
CA TRP A 61 -3.78 10.01 -22.58
C TRP A 61 -3.15 8.81 -21.88
N ILE A 62 -1.99 9.01 -21.25
CA ILE A 62 -1.30 7.97 -20.49
C ILE A 62 -2.18 7.52 -19.32
N ALA A 63 -2.82 8.44 -18.61
CA ALA A 63 -3.78 8.12 -17.55
C ALA A 63 -4.99 7.35 -18.08
N LEU A 64 -5.51 7.68 -19.26
CA LEU A 64 -6.58 6.93 -19.92
C LEU A 64 -6.15 5.51 -20.29
N GLN A 65 -4.95 5.37 -20.82
CA GLN A 65 -4.37 4.07 -21.18
C GLN A 65 -4.09 3.21 -19.94
N ASP A 66 -3.60 3.81 -18.86
CA ASP A 66 -3.39 3.15 -17.57
C ASP A 66 -4.72 2.74 -16.93
N ALA A 67 -5.74 3.60 -16.99
CA ALA A 67 -7.09 3.28 -16.52
C ALA A 67 -7.72 2.13 -17.33
N SER A 68 -7.54 2.12 -18.65
CA SER A 68 -7.96 1.01 -19.52
C SER A 68 -7.22 -0.28 -19.19
N ASN A 69 -5.90 -0.23 -18.96
CA ASN A 69 -5.13 -1.40 -18.56
C ASN A 69 -5.56 -1.94 -17.17
N TYR A 70 -5.99 -1.04 -16.27
CA TYR A 70 -6.51 -1.39 -14.95
C TYR A 70 -7.87 -2.10 -15.03
N SER A 71 -8.72 -1.72 -16.00
CA SER A 71 -10.05 -2.31 -16.19
C SER A 71 -10.06 -3.58 -17.05
N ARG A 72 -8.95 -3.91 -17.74
CA ARG A 72 -8.86 -5.11 -18.58
C ARG A 72 -9.16 -6.40 -17.82
N PRO A 73 -10.00 -7.30 -18.37
CA PRO A 73 -10.30 -8.60 -17.78
C PRO A 73 -9.07 -9.52 -17.86
N MET A 74 -8.68 -10.09 -16.72
CA MET A 74 -7.65 -11.13 -16.61
C MET A 74 -8.26 -12.53 -16.77
N LEU A 75 -9.42 -12.73 -16.14
CA LEU A 75 -10.24 -13.94 -16.12
C LEU A 75 -11.70 -13.51 -16.30
N ALA A 76 -12.59 -14.46 -16.66
CA ALA A 76 -14.01 -14.18 -16.95
C ALA A 76 -14.75 -13.37 -15.85
N PHE A 77 -14.25 -13.38 -14.61
CA PHE A 77 -14.85 -12.66 -13.48
C PHE A 77 -13.88 -11.71 -12.77
N ALA A 78 -12.64 -11.54 -13.24
CA ALA A 78 -11.63 -10.76 -12.52
C ALA A 78 -10.91 -9.77 -13.44
N LYS A 79 -10.90 -8.49 -13.04
CA LYS A 79 -10.15 -7.42 -13.70
C LYS A 79 -8.74 -7.31 -13.10
N ASN A 80 -7.76 -6.94 -13.91
CA ASN A 80 -6.36 -6.80 -13.49
C ASN A 80 -6.19 -5.86 -12.29
N GLY A 81 -6.90 -4.73 -12.31
CA GLY A 81 -6.78 -3.68 -11.30
C GLY A 81 -7.17 -4.11 -9.88
N PRO A 82 -8.41 -4.54 -9.64
CA PRO A 82 -8.86 -5.04 -8.33
C PRO A 82 -8.02 -6.18 -7.78
N VAL A 83 -7.58 -7.09 -8.65
CA VAL A 83 -6.74 -8.22 -8.25
C VAL A 83 -5.39 -7.72 -7.76
N LEU A 84 -4.75 -6.81 -8.50
CA LEU A 84 -3.50 -6.19 -8.10
C LEU A 84 -3.65 -5.39 -6.79
N CYS A 85 -4.71 -4.57 -6.66
CA CYS A 85 -5.03 -3.85 -5.43
C CYS A 85 -5.16 -4.82 -4.24
N THR A 86 -5.91 -5.91 -4.43
CA THR A 86 -6.13 -6.91 -3.37
C THR A 86 -4.84 -7.60 -2.96
N ILE A 87 -3.98 -7.98 -3.92
CA ILE A 87 -2.68 -8.59 -3.63
C ILE A 87 -1.81 -7.62 -2.82
N VAL A 88 -1.72 -6.36 -3.26
CA VAL A 88 -0.94 -5.34 -2.56
C VAL A 88 -1.46 -5.13 -1.14
N LEU A 89 -2.78 -5.01 -0.96
CA LEU A 89 -3.40 -4.88 0.37
C LEU A 89 -3.12 -6.08 1.27
N ILE A 90 -3.16 -7.31 0.73
CA ILE A 90 -2.82 -8.53 1.47
C ILE A 90 -1.34 -8.51 1.89
N VAL A 91 -0.42 -8.26 0.95
CA VAL A 91 1.02 -8.22 1.22
C VAL A 91 1.34 -7.15 2.26
N TRP A 92 0.75 -5.96 2.12
CA TRP A 92 0.90 -4.86 3.06
C TRP A 92 0.39 -5.23 4.45
N SER A 93 -0.78 -5.88 4.53
CA SER A 93 -1.36 -6.33 5.80
C SER A 93 -0.54 -7.42 6.47
N LEU A 94 0.05 -8.35 5.70
CA LEU A 94 0.96 -9.37 6.21
C LEU A 94 2.25 -8.74 6.76
N ASN A 95 2.81 -7.76 6.06
CA ASN A 95 3.98 -7.03 6.53
C ASN A 95 3.71 -6.28 7.83
N ILE A 96 2.57 -5.58 7.93
CA ILE A 96 2.15 -4.92 9.16
C ILE A 96 1.95 -5.93 10.29
N SER A 97 1.27 -7.05 10.01
CA SER A 97 1.05 -8.11 11.00
C SER A 97 2.36 -8.69 11.53
N LYS A 98 3.37 -8.84 10.67
CA LYS A 98 4.72 -9.25 11.06
C LYS A 98 5.37 -8.25 12.01
N VAL A 99 5.29 -6.95 11.71
CA VAL A 99 5.82 -5.89 12.58
C VAL A 99 5.14 -5.89 13.94
N VAL A 100 3.80 -5.96 13.97
CA VAL A 100 3.02 -6.04 15.21
C VAL A 100 3.40 -7.27 16.01
N LYS A 101 3.52 -8.44 15.36
CA LYS A 101 3.96 -9.68 16.03
C LYS A 101 5.35 -9.52 16.65
N THR A 102 6.33 -9.01 15.91
CA THR A 102 7.69 -8.80 16.44
C THR A 102 7.69 -7.85 17.63
N CYS A 103 6.87 -6.80 17.58
CA CYS A 103 6.70 -5.86 18.68
C CYS A 103 6.11 -6.53 19.93
N LEU A 104 5.05 -7.32 19.76
CA LEU A 104 4.43 -8.09 20.85
C LEU A 104 5.37 -9.13 21.44
N ASP A 105 6.09 -9.88 20.59
CA ASP A 105 7.08 -10.88 21.02
C ASP A 105 8.20 -10.21 21.85
N PHE A 106 8.64 -9.01 21.45
CA PHE A 106 9.62 -8.20 22.20
C PHE A 106 9.09 -7.76 23.58
N VAL A 107 7.90 -7.15 23.62
CA VAL A 107 7.28 -6.70 24.87
C VAL A 107 7.02 -7.88 25.81
N TRP A 108 6.55 -9.01 25.28
CA TRP A 108 6.33 -10.24 26.05
C TRP A 108 7.64 -10.78 26.62
N SER A 109 8.70 -10.84 25.81
CA SER A 109 10.02 -11.31 26.25
C SER A 109 10.55 -10.46 27.41
N ILE A 110 10.44 -9.13 27.32
CA ILE A 110 10.88 -8.23 28.41
C ILE A 110 9.99 -8.37 29.63
N HIS A 111 8.67 -8.52 29.46
CA HIS A 111 7.74 -8.75 30.55
C HIS A 111 8.10 -10.00 31.35
N HIS A 112 8.41 -11.10 30.66
CA HIS A 112 8.77 -12.36 31.30
C HIS A 112 10.12 -12.30 32.05
N GLN A 113 11.05 -11.45 31.60
CA GLN A 113 12.36 -11.25 32.25
C GLN A 113 12.35 -10.13 33.30
N CYS A 114 11.18 -9.56 33.62
CA CYS A 114 11.08 -8.51 34.62
C CYS A 114 11.06 -9.14 36.02
N ASP A 115 12.09 -8.85 36.82
CA ASP A 115 12.10 -9.14 38.25
C ASP A 115 11.61 -7.91 39.02
N LYS A 116 10.74 -8.12 40.01
CA LYS A 116 10.07 -7.03 40.73
C LYS A 116 11.01 -6.31 41.70
N ASP A 117 12.09 -6.95 42.12
CA ASP A 117 12.96 -6.51 43.21
C ASP A 117 14.37 -6.11 42.75
N SER A 118 14.65 -6.18 41.44
CA SER A 118 15.97 -5.85 40.88
C SER A 118 16.03 -4.44 40.30
N HIS A 119 16.96 -3.62 40.81
CA HIS A 119 17.24 -2.28 40.29
C HIS A 119 18.32 -2.26 39.20
N GLU A 120 19.04 -3.37 39.02
CA GLU A 120 20.21 -3.46 38.13
C GLU A 120 19.97 -4.47 37.00
N LEU A 121 20.50 -4.15 35.82
CA LEU A 121 20.45 -5.05 34.67
C LEU A 121 21.56 -6.09 34.82
N VAL A 122 21.20 -7.33 35.14
CA VAL A 122 22.17 -8.43 35.24
C VAL A 122 22.27 -9.14 33.89
N LEU A 123 23.43 -9.01 33.25
CA LEU A 123 23.80 -9.71 32.02
C LEU A 123 24.68 -10.90 32.39
N HIS A 124 24.17 -12.11 32.16
CA HIS A 124 24.98 -13.30 32.28
C HIS A 124 25.68 -13.55 30.93
N VAL A 125 26.99 -13.27 30.89
CA VAL A 125 27.81 -13.49 29.70
C VAL A 125 28.47 -14.86 29.84
N ASN A 126 28.02 -15.82 29.03
CA ASN A 126 28.72 -17.07 28.84
C ASN A 126 29.46 -17.02 27.49
N LEU A 127 30.61 -17.70 27.36
CA LEU A 127 31.50 -17.61 26.18
C LEU A 127 30.82 -17.91 24.83
N GLN A 128 29.65 -18.55 24.84
CA GLN A 128 28.83 -18.85 23.66
C GLN A 128 27.46 -18.15 23.62
N ARG A 129 27.02 -17.49 24.70
CA ARG A 129 25.69 -16.87 24.77
C ARG A 129 25.62 -15.75 25.80
N ILE A 130 25.10 -14.61 25.37
CA ILE A 130 24.71 -13.51 26.26
C ILE A 130 23.23 -13.71 26.57
N SER A 131 22.88 -13.93 27.84
CA SER A 131 21.49 -13.97 28.30
C SER A 131 21.23 -12.83 29.28
N VAL A 132 20.16 -12.07 29.03
CA VAL A 132 19.65 -11.08 29.97
C VAL A 132 18.84 -11.83 31.01
N GLU A 133 19.26 -11.77 32.28
CA GLU A 133 18.62 -12.51 33.35
C GLU A 133 17.55 -11.67 34.05
N ARG A 134 17.79 -10.36 34.18
CA ARG A 134 16.86 -9.43 34.84
C ARG A 134 16.82 -8.07 34.17
N VAL A 135 15.62 -7.55 33.99
CA VAL A 135 15.37 -6.21 33.44
C VAL A 135 14.68 -5.33 34.49
N PRO A 136 15.21 -4.12 34.80
CA PRO A 136 14.60 -3.21 35.76
C PRO A 136 13.29 -2.59 35.23
N ARG A 137 12.34 -2.30 36.13
CA ARG A 137 10.99 -1.83 35.77
C ARG A 137 10.94 -0.58 34.89
N HIS A 138 11.87 0.35 35.04
CA HIS A 138 11.89 1.57 34.21
C HIS A 138 12.05 1.23 32.72
N ARG A 139 12.88 0.23 32.37
CA ARG A 139 13.06 -0.22 30.99
C ARG A 139 11.85 -0.96 30.46
N LEU A 140 11.13 -1.69 31.32
CA LEU A 140 9.86 -2.33 30.97
C LEU A 140 8.83 -1.27 30.55
N VAL A 141 8.68 -0.19 31.33
CA VAL A 141 7.76 0.91 30.98
C VAL A 141 8.13 1.53 29.64
N TRP A 142 9.42 1.80 29.40
CA TRP A 142 9.89 2.30 28.10
C TRP A 142 9.62 1.32 26.95
N ALA A 143 9.83 0.02 27.16
CA ALA A 143 9.53 -1.01 26.17
C ALA A 143 8.03 -1.05 25.83
N TYR A 144 7.15 -0.91 26.82
CA TYR A 144 5.71 -0.80 26.58
C TYR A 144 5.35 0.47 25.81
N VAL A 145 5.93 1.62 26.16
CA VAL A 145 5.67 2.89 25.46
C VAL A 145 6.11 2.80 23.99
N LEU A 146 7.33 2.32 23.74
CA LEU A 146 7.85 2.12 22.38
C LEU A 146 7.01 1.10 21.61
N GLY A 147 6.61 0.02 22.27
CA GLY A 147 5.78 -1.01 21.67
C GLY A 147 4.39 -0.49 21.29
N TRP A 148 3.77 0.30 22.16
CA TRP A 148 2.52 1.00 21.85
C TRP A 148 2.74 1.91 20.64
N ILE A 149 3.70 2.85 20.69
CA ILE A 149 3.95 3.78 19.57
C ILE A 149 4.10 3.04 18.23
N GLN A 150 4.85 1.93 18.18
CA GLN A 150 4.97 1.12 16.97
C GLN A 150 3.64 0.50 16.51
N VAL A 151 2.81 0.01 17.42
CA VAL A 151 1.46 -0.48 17.10
C VAL A 151 0.56 0.64 16.59
N MET A 152 0.61 1.84 17.18
CA MET A 152 -0.16 2.99 16.66
C MET A 152 0.29 3.37 15.24
N ILE A 153 1.59 3.47 15.00
CA ILE A 153 2.13 3.80 13.66
C ILE A 153 1.70 2.72 12.66
N SER A 154 1.80 1.45 13.04
CA SER A 154 1.39 0.32 12.20
C SER A 154 -0.11 0.35 11.90
N ALA A 155 -0.94 0.70 12.88
CA ALA A 155 -2.38 0.86 12.71
C ALA A 155 -2.71 2.05 11.80
N TRP A 156 -1.96 3.15 11.92
CA TRP A 156 -2.14 4.34 11.08
C TRP A 156 -1.74 4.08 9.63
N LEU A 157 -0.65 3.34 9.39
CA LEU A 157 -0.23 2.91 8.04
C LEU A 157 -1.17 1.90 7.37
N LEU A 158 -2.12 1.35 8.12
CA LEU A 158 -3.16 0.44 7.61
C LEU A 158 -4.45 1.19 7.21
N VAL A 159 -4.64 2.41 7.72
CA VAL A 159 -5.80 3.27 7.42
C VAL A 159 -5.56 3.99 6.10
#